data_AF-A0A7D7QCL0-F1
#
_entry.id   AF-A0A7D7QCL0-F1
#
_cell.length_a   1.000
_cell.length_b   1.000
_cell.length_c   1.000
_cell.angle_alpha   90.00
_cell.angle_beta   90.00
_cell.angle_gamma   90.00
#
_symmetry.space_group_name_H-M   'P 1'
#
loop_
_entity.id
_entity.type
_entity.pdbx_description
1 polymer ?
#
loop_
_entity_poly.entity_id
_entity_poly.type
_entity_poly.pdbx_seq_one_letter_code
_entity_poly.pdbx_strand_id
1 'polypeptide(L)'
;PTGISSDTDKIPFHPYYTIKDILGALLLILALLLLVLFTPDLLGDPDNYTPANPLNTPPHIKPEWYFLFAYAILRSIPNKLGG
;
A
#
# COMPACT_ATOMS: atom_id res chain seq x y z
N PRO A 1 9.79 -17.47 13.61
CA PRO A 1 9.68 -17.87 12.19
C PRO A 1 9.40 -19.37 11.98
N THR A 2 10.04 -20.24 12.77
CA THR A 2 9.94 -21.70 12.66
C THR A 2 8.60 -22.31 13.11
N GLY A 3 7.73 -21.53 13.75
CA GLY A 3 6.40 -21.97 14.21
C GLY A 3 6.41 -22.84 15.48
N ILE A 4 7.57 -23.16 16.04
CA ILE A 4 7.74 -23.89 17.31
C ILE A 4 7.71 -22.89 18.48
N SER A 5 7.32 -23.33 19.69
CA SER A 5 7.37 -22.48 20.90
C SER A 5 8.77 -21.91 21.12
N SER A 6 8.82 -20.62 21.46
CA SER A 6 10.05 -19.88 21.73
C SER A 6 10.35 -19.68 23.22
N ASP A 7 9.60 -20.32 24.13
CA ASP A 7 9.75 -20.13 25.58
C ASP A 7 11.17 -20.44 26.10
N THR A 8 11.88 -21.34 25.43
CA THR A 8 13.23 -21.76 25.80
C THR A 8 14.30 -20.73 25.45
N ASP A 9 14.00 -19.71 24.63
CA ASP A 9 14.98 -18.77 24.10
C ASP A 9 14.37 -17.36 23.90
N LYS A 10 13.72 -16.85 24.96
CA LYS A 10 13.22 -15.48 24.96
C LYS A 10 14.32 -14.50 25.34
N ILE A 11 14.41 -13.42 24.60
CA ILE A 11 15.27 -12.26 24.91
C ILE A 11 14.39 -11.06 25.33
N PRO A 12 14.90 -10.15 26.17
CA PRO A 12 14.16 -8.94 26.52
C PRO A 12 13.91 -8.10 25.26
N PHE A 13 12.82 -7.32 25.25
CA PHE A 13 12.49 -6.49 24.09
C PHE A 13 13.51 -5.38 23.86
N HIS A 14 13.95 -4.72 24.94
CA HIS A 14 15.05 -3.76 24.91
C HIS A 14 16.37 -4.44 25.30
N PRO A 15 17.49 -4.20 24.57
CA PRO A 15 17.62 -3.28 23.43
C PRO A 15 17.27 -3.88 22.06
N TYR A 16 17.09 -5.21 21.99
CA TYR A 16 17.13 -5.98 20.75
C TYR A 16 16.09 -5.58 19.70
N TYR A 17 14.81 -5.60 20.06
CA TYR A 17 13.75 -5.23 19.12
C TYR A 17 13.57 -3.72 19.05
N THR A 18 13.86 -2.97 20.13
CA THR A 18 13.83 -1.50 20.06
C THR A 18 14.76 -0.92 19.00
N ILE A 19 16.01 -1.38 18.92
CA ILE A 19 16.94 -0.86 17.90
C ILE A 19 16.58 -1.32 16.48
N LYS A 20 16.09 -2.57 16.36
CA LYS A 20 15.62 -3.13 15.10
C LYS A 20 14.41 -2.35 14.56
N ASP A 21 13.47 -2.00 15.44
CA ASP A 21 12.27 -1.25 15.07
C ASP A 21 12.60 0.20 14.72
N ILE A 22 13.51 0.85 15.45
CA ILE A 22 14.02 2.19 15.11
C ILE A 22 14.67 2.17 13.71
N LEU A 23 15.51 1.18 13.42
CA LEU A 23 16.09 1.02 12.08
C LEU A 23 14.99 0.85 11.01
N GLY A 24 13.99 0.00 11.28
CA GLY A 24 12.84 -0.18 10.40
C GLY A 24 12.07 1.12 10.15
N ALA A 25 11.83 1.91 11.19
CA ALA A 25 11.16 3.21 11.09
C ALA A 25 11.98 4.21 10.26
N LEU A 26 13.30 4.27 10.43
CA LEU A 26 14.17 5.12 9.63
C LEU A 26 14.13 4.74 8.15
N LEU A 27 14.12 3.44 7.82
CA LEU A 27 13.99 2.97 6.43
C LEU A 27 12.63 3.32 5.83
N LEU A 28 11.54 3.18 6.60
CA LEU A 28 10.20 3.57 6.16
C LEU A 28 10.12 5.07 5.87
N ILE A 29 10.66 5.89 6.78
CA ILE A 29 10.70 7.35 6.61
C ILE A 29 11.55 7.73 5.40
N LEU A 30 12.71 7.09 5.21
CA LEU A 30 13.55 7.34 4.04
C LEU A 30 12.79 7.06 2.73
N ALA A 31 12.12 5.91 2.64
CA ALA A 31 11.34 5.56 1.46
C ALA A 31 10.18 6.55 1.20
N LEU A 32 9.47 6.96 2.26
CA LEU A 32 8.42 7.96 2.17
C LEU A 32 8.97 9.32 1.69
N LEU A 33 10.07 9.78 2.27
CA LEU A 33 10.68 11.06 1.90
C LEU A 33 11.21 11.04 0.47
N LEU A 34 11.79 9.93 0.02
CA LEU A 34 12.22 9.79 -1.37
C LEU A 34 11.04 9.96 -2.33
N LEU A 35 9.90 9.31 -2.03
CA LEU A 35 8.69 9.42 -2.83
C LEU A 35 8.14 10.84 -2.82
N VAL A 36 7.94 11.44 -1.64
CA VAL A 36 7.30 12.76 -1.49
C VAL A 36 8.18 13.88 -2.07
N LEU A 37 9.50 13.84 -1.86
CA LEU A 37 10.38 14.95 -2.22
C LEU A 37 10.86 14.91 -3.67
N PHE A 38 11.00 13.71 -4.27
CA PHE A 38 11.52 13.59 -5.64
C PHE A 38 10.46 13.20 -6.67
N THR A 39 9.44 12.43 -6.28
CA THR A 39 8.43 11.89 -7.21
C THR A 39 7.04 11.82 -6.56
N PRO A 40 6.46 12.95 -6.12
CA PRO A 40 5.24 12.97 -5.29
C PRO A 40 4.04 12.32 -5.97
N ASP A 41 3.92 12.48 -7.30
CA ASP A 41 2.75 12.04 -8.05
C ASP A 41 2.95 10.65 -8.70
N LEU A 42 4.06 9.95 -8.41
CA LEU A 42 4.41 8.67 -9.02
C LEU A 42 3.33 7.59 -8.83
N LEU A 43 2.63 7.63 -7.69
CA LEU A 43 1.56 6.68 -7.35
C LEU A 43 0.15 7.26 -7.54
N GLY A 44 0.04 8.50 -8.07
CA GLY A 44 -1.21 9.18 -8.32
C GLY A 44 -1.80 8.88 -9.70
N ASP A 45 -3.02 9.36 -9.93
CA ASP A 45 -3.66 9.32 -11.24
C ASP A 45 -3.79 10.75 -11.81
N PRO A 46 -3.24 11.05 -12.99
CA PRO A 46 -3.32 12.39 -13.58
C PRO A 46 -4.75 12.86 -13.85
N ASP A 47 -5.72 11.96 -14.03
CA ASP A 47 -7.12 12.32 -14.27
C ASP A 47 -7.71 13.08 -13.05
N ASN A 48 -7.20 12.84 -11.83
CA ASN A 48 -7.65 13.51 -10.61
C ASN A 48 -7.22 14.99 -10.49
N TYR A 49 -6.37 15.50 -11.39
CA TYR A 49 -6.08 16.94 -11.47
C TYR A 49 -7.14 17.70 -12.28
N THR A 50 -8.03 16.99 -12.99
CA THR A 50 -9.16 17.61 -13.66
C THR A 50 -10.37 17.69 -12.72
N PRO A 51 -11.09 18.83 -12.64
CA PRO A 51 -12.31 18.90 -11.85
C PRO A 51 -13.35 17.87 -12.29
N ALA A 52 -14.06 17.29 -11.33
CA ALA A 52 -15.04 16.24 -11.60
C ALA A 52 -16.14 16.72 -12.57
N ASN A 53 -16.43 15.90 -13.58
CA ASN A 53 -17.52 16.13 -14.53
C ASN A 53 -18.52 14.96 -14.45
N PRO A 54 -19.72 15.13 -13.87
CA PRO A 54 -20.69 14.04 -13.73
C PRO A 54 -21.26 13.55 -15.07
N LEU A 55 -21.06 14.29 -16.16
CA LEU A 55 -21.54 13.94 -17.50
C LEU A 55 -20.48 13.21 -18.35
N ASN A 56 -19.26 13.03 -17.84
CA ASN A 56 -18.18 12.38 -18.59
C ASN A 56 -17.35 11.46 -17.68
N THR A 57 -17.20 10.20 -18.09
CA THR A 57 -16.31 9.24 -17.42
C THR A 57 -15.02 9.09 -18.23
N PRO A 58 -13.83 9.21 -17.61
CA PRO A 58 -12.57 9.00 -18.31
C PRO A 58 -12.47 7.60 -18.93
N PRO A 59 -11.83 7.46 -20.11
CA PRO A 59 -11.81 6.21 -20.87
C PRO A 59 -11.06 5.06 -20.16
N HIS A 60 -10.11 5.38 -19.28
CA HIS A 60 -9.28 4.40 -18.56
C HIS A 60 -9.51 4.44 -17.04
N ILE A 61 -10.75 4.70 -16.60
CA ILE A 61 -11.11 4.73 -15.18
C ILE A 61 -10.64 3.47 -14.44
N LYS A 62 -9.88 3.67 -13.38
CA LYS A 62 -9.35 2.64 -12.49
C LYS A 62 -9.27 3.22 -11.07
N PRO A 63 -9.36 2.38 -10.03
CA PRO A 63 -9.09 2.85 -8.68
C PRO A 63 -7.59 3.01 -8.44
N GLU A 64 -7.23 3.52 -7.27
CA GLU A 64 -5.86 3.61 -6.80
C GLU A 64 -5.17 2.24 -6.77
N TRP A 65 -3.85 2.23 -6.87
CA TRP A 65 -3.04 1.03 -7.11
C TRP A 65 -3.28 -0.09 -6.09
N TYR A 66 -3.48 0.27 -4.81
CA TYR A 66 -3.72 -0.68 -3.73
C TYR A 66 -5.11 -1.35 -3.77
N PHE A 67 -6.03 -0.89 -4.64
CA PHE A 67 -7.33 -1.52 -4.90
C PHE A 67 -7.39 -2.31 -6.21
N LEU A 68 -6.37 -2.23 -7.07
CA LEU A 68 -6.38 -2.90 -8.38
C LEU A 68 -6.58 -4.41 -8.28
N PHE A 69 -6.10 -5.05 -7.22
CA PHE A 69 -6.30 -6.48 -7.00
C PHE A 69 -7.78 -6.83 -6.83
N ALA A 70 -8.51 -6.08 -6.00
CA ALA A 70 -9.93 -6.29 -5.76
C ALA A 70 -10.75 -5.93 -7.01
N TYR A 71 -10.37 -4.84 -7.68
CA TYR A 71 -10.99 -4.42 -8.94
C TYR A 71 -10.84 -5.46 -10.06
N ALA A 72 -9.69 -6.14 -10.13
CA ALA A 72 -9.46 -7.23 -11.07
C ALA A 72 -10.35 -8.44 -10.75
N ILE A 73 -10.48 -8.81 -9.47
CA ILE A 73 -11.38 -9.90 -9.03
C ILE A 73 -12.83 -9.56 -9.40
N LEU A 74 -13.30 -8.36 -9.04
CA LEU A 74 -14.66 -7.88 -9.32
C LEU A 74 -15.00 -7.95 -10.81
N ARG A 75 -14.11 -7.46 -11.69
CA ARG A 75 -14.34 -7.48 -13.14
C ARG A 75 -14.15 -8.83 -13.81
N SER A 76 -13.55 -9.81 -13.12
CA SER A 76 -13.37 -11.16 -13.66
C SER A 76 -14.69 -11.95 -13.74
N ILE A 77 -15.69 -11.52 -12.97
CA ILE A 77 -17.01 -12.15 -12.90
C ILE A 77 -18.00 -11.29 -13.70
N PRO A 78 -18.55 -11.77 -14.84
CA PRO A 78 -19.51 -11.02 -15.65
C PRO A 78 -20.93 -11.08 -15.04
N ASN A 79 -21.06 -10.84 -13.73
CA ASN A 79 -22.32 -10.82 -12.99
C ASN A 79 -22.27 -9.75 -11.89
N LYS A 80 -23.30 -8.90 -11.82
CA LYS A 80 -23.36 -7.79 -10.86
C LYS A 80 -23.44 -8.22 -9.38
N LEU A 81 -24.05 -9.37 -9.08
CA LEU A 81 -24.19 -9.88 -7.70
C LEU A 81 -23.01 -10.78 -7.30
N GLY A 82 -22.45 -11.50 -8.27
CA GLY A 82 -21.37 -12.47 -8.04
C GLY A 82 -19.97 -11.86 -7.99
N GLY A 83 -19.78 -10.71 -8.65
CA GLY A 83 -18.60 -9.85 -8.45
C GLY A 83 -18.79 -8.96 -7.24
#